data_AF-A0AAW7IUH0-F1
#
_entry.id   AF-A0AAW7IUH0-F1
#
_cell.length_a   1.000
_cell.length_b   1.000
_cell.length_c   1.000
_cell.angle_alpha   90.00
_cell.angle_beta   90.00
_cell.angle_gamma   90.00
#
_symmetry.space_group_name_H-M   'P 1'
#
loop_
_entity.id
_entity.type
_entity.pdbx_description
1 polymer ?
#
loop_
_entity_poly.entity_id
_entity_poly.type
_entity_poly.pdbx_seq_one_letter_code
_entity_poly.pdbx_strand_id
1 'polypeptide(L)'
;MLSKNFTKIFLAVALAFTCISFLLIKIDSVSAATTENATVNTKNSPLSVRSGPGTSYKKVGSLEKGKAVTVYSKTKSGWSEIRYNGKKAYVSTKYLKFSNVKITKKKYKNISDLSYPQVSGLKSKAAQDKINQVLTKHAKDAYSFYLQAKKDREKDKNEEWCKESPYTCQYSYSISYKVKFNQDEKLSILFDDYSYSGGAHGMGYTTSYNFKVSSGKQVKISEILTSKVKYTKVQKYAFDYMRKRDSFYVKKQSEVPVNKDSQFYYTNGGIYLVFQEYEVAPYAFGRPAVKIPSKVYK
;
A
#
# COMPACT_ATOMS: atom_id res chain seq x y z
N MET A 1 3.28 -71.55 4.53
CA MET A 1 1.81 -71.51 4.44
C MET A 1 1.23 -71.91 5.79
N LEU A 2 0.18 -71.20 6.25
CA LEU A 2 -0.63 -71.41 7.45
C LEU A 2 -0.23 -70.74 8.79
N SER A 3 -1.20 -69.93 9.23
CA SER A 3 -1.63 -69.63 10.61
C SER A 3 -0.91 -68.52 11.40
N LYS A 4 -1.72 -67.54 11.82
CA LYS A 4 -1.86 -67.01 13.19
C LYS A 4 -2.96 -65.94 13.12
N ASN A 5 -4.21 -66.30 13.40
CA ASN A 5 -4.85 -66.43 14.71
C ASN A 5 -5.69 -65.19 15.04
N PHE A 6 -6.97 -65.32 14.70
CA PHE A 6 -8.09 -64.52 15.19
C PHE A 6 -8.18 -64.61 16.71
N THR A 7 -8.30 -63.46 17.38
CA THR A 7 -8.77 -63.40 18.76
C THR A 7 -10.15 -62.76 18.78
N LYS A 8 -11.15 -63.55 19.19
CA LYS A 8 -12.51 -63.10 19.50
C LYS A 8 -12.53 -62.62 20.95
N ILE A 9 -13.17 -61.48 21.24
CA ILE A 9 -13.85 -61.24 22.52
C ILE A 9 -15.24 -60.67 22.21
N PHE A 10 -16.25 -61.37 22.74
CA PHE A 10 -17.68 -61.06 22.72
C PHE A 10 -18.08 -60.16 23.91
N LEU A 11 -19.14 -59.36 23.72
CA LEU A 11 -20.31 -59.07 24.61
C LEU A 11 -20.83 -57.66 24.26
N ALA A 12 -21.93 -57.48 23.52
CA ALA A 12 -23.34 -57.49 23.97
C ALA A 12 -23.67 -56.47 25.07
N VAL A 13 -24.44 -55.42 24.76
CA VAL A 13 -25.74 -55.02 25.39
C VAL A 13 -26.17 -53.59 24.97
N ALA A 14 -27.36 -53.54 24.36
CA ALA A 14 -28.47 -52.56 24.43
C ALA A 14 -28.29 -51.02 24.33
N LEU A 15 -29.04 -50.46 23.36
CA LEU A 15 -29.90 -49.27 23.42
C LEU A 15 -29.37 -47.96 24.04
N ALA A 16 -29.05 -47.00 23.15
CA ALA A 16 -29.49 -45.61 23.30
C ALA A 16 -29.52 -44.94 21.91
N PHE A 17 -30.72 -44.87 21.31
CA PHE A 17 -31.01 -43.91 20.24
C PHE A 17 -31.04 -42.51 20.88
N THR A 18 -29.89 -41.88 21.03
CA THR A 18 -29.83 -40.43 21.24
C THR A 18 -29.53 -39.79 19.89
N CYS A 19 -30.55 -39.12 19.35
CA CYS A 19 -30.42 -38.11 18.32
C CYS A 19 -29.28 -37.15 18.70
N ILE A 20 -28.08 -37.39 18.17
CA ILE A 20 -27.09 -36.32 18.04
C ILE A 20 -27.60 -35.48 16.88
N SER A 21 -28.53 -34.58 17.21
CA SER A 21 -28.76 -33.41 16.40
C SER A 21 -27.39 -32.80 16.16
N PHE A 22 -26.90 -32.85 14.93
CA PHE A 22 -25.81 -32.01 14.49
C PHE A 22 -26.26 -30.57 14.78
N LEU A 23 -25.84 -30.04 15.92
CA LEU A 23 -25.91 -28.62 16.19
C LEU A 23 -24.91 -28.03 15.20
N LEU A 24 -25.42 -27.63 14.04
CA LEU A 24 -24.73 -26.74 13.12
C LEU A 24 -24.44 -25.48 13.93
N ILE A 25 -23.25 -25.44 14.55
CA ILE A 25 -22.67 -24.20 15.00
C ILE A 25 -22.52 -23.39 13.71
N LYS A 26 -23.47 -22.49 13.47
CA LYS A 26 -23.28 -21.40 12.53
C LYS A 26 -22.09 -20.64 13.08
N ILE A 27 -20.91 -20.94 12.55
CA ILE A 27 -19.78 -20.03 12.64
C ILE A 27 -20.22 -18.85 11.78
N ASP A 28 -20.86 -17.88 12.43
CA ASP A 28 -21.07 -16.57 11.83
C ASP A 28 -19.67 -16.11 11.45
N SER A 29 -19.43 -16.05 10.13
CA SER A 29 -18.23 -15.46 9.61
C SER A 29 -18.14 -14.07 10.22
N VAL A 30 -17.15 -13.84 11.09
CA VAL A 30 -16.88 -12.52 11.65
C VAL A 30 -16.67 -11.63 10.44
N SER A 31 -17.70 -10.84 10.12
CA SER A 31 -17.65 -9.86 9.06
C SER A 31 -16.52 -8.91 9.43
N ALA A 32 -15.40 -8.99 8.72
CA ALA A 32 -14.28 -8.10 8.93
C ALA A 32 -14.83 -6.67 8.86
N ALA A 33 -14.73 -5.92 9.97
CA ALA A 33 -15.25 -4.56 10.04
C ALA A 33 -14.66 -3.75 8.88
N THR A 34 -15.53 -3.33 7.96
CA THR A 34 -15.10 -2.59 6.78
C THR A 34 -14.77 -1.16 7.18
N THR A 35 -13.47 -0.85 7.25
CA THR A 35 -13.02 0.51 7.53
C THR A 35 -13.25 1.42 6.32
N GLU A 36 -13.65 2.66 6.56
CA GLU A 36 -13.77 3.69 5.52
C GLU A 36 -12.63 4.71 5.61
N ASN A 37 -12.16 5.20 4.46
CA ASN A 37 -11.16 6.28 4.44
C ASN A 37 -11.85 7.63 4.30
N ALA A 38 -11.42 8.60 5.11
CA ALA A 38 -11.92 9.96 5.06
C ALA A 38 -10.79 10.99 5.24
N THR A 39 -11.16 12.26 5.04
CA THR A 39 -10.33 13.42 5.31
C THR A 39 -11.04 14.39 6.22
N VAL A 40 -10.27 15.06 7.07
CA VAL A 40 -10.78 16.20 7.84
C VAL A 40 -11.12 17.34 6.90
N ASN A 41 -12.39 17.75 6.86
CA ASN A 41 -12.90 18.86 6.08
C ASN A 41 -13.64 19.84 7.01
N THR A 42 -12.89 20.65 7.75
CA THR A 42 -13.45 21.74 8.56
C THR A 42 -13.23 23.10 7.89
N LYS A 43 -14.14 24.06 8.14
CA LYS A 43 -13.90 25.48 7.81
C LYS A 43 -12.86 26.08 8.76
N ASN A 44 -13.02 25.80 10.06
CA ASN A 44 -12.10 26.22 11.12
C ASN A 44 -11.28 25.01 11.58
N SER A 45 -9.98 24.97 11.27
CA SER A 45 -9.05 23.95 11.76
C SER A 45 -8.46 24.33 13.12
N PRO A 46 -8.10 23.36 13.99
CA PRO A 46 -8.13 21.91 13.78
C PRO A 46 -9.43 21.21 14.28
N LEU A 47 -9.72 20.01 13.76
CA LEU A 47 -10.83 19.15 14.22
C LEU A 47 -10.48 18.50 15.56
N SER A 48 -11.33 18.66 16.58
CA SER A 48 -11.10 18.06 17.89
C SER A 48 -11.31 16.54 17.89
N VAL A 49 -10.35 15.81 18.46
CA VAL A 49 -10.43 14.36 18.74
C VAL A 49 -10.86 14.18 20.19
N ARG A 50 -11.82 13.29 20.44
CA ARG A 50 -12.43 13.08 21.76
C ARG A 50 -12.36 11.63 22.21
N SER A 51 -12.41 11.40 23.52
CA SER A 51 -12.38 10.06 24.12
C SER A 51 -13.67 9.25 23.89
N GLY A 52 -14.78 9.91 23.56
CA GLY A 52 -16.06 9.27 23.27
C GLY A 52 -16.92 10.05 22.26
N PRO A 53 -18.06 9.48 21.82
CA PRO A 53 -18.88 10.00 20.73
C PRO A 53 -19.82 11.13 21.21
N GLY A 54 -19.25 12.27 21.58
CA GLY A 54 -20.00 13.44 22.05
C GLY A 54 -19.10 14.62 22.40
N THR A 55 -19.64 15.83 22.44
CA THR A 55 -18.90 17.04 22.84
C THR A 55 -18.62 17.12 24.34
N SER A 56 -19.35 16.37 25.16
CA SER A 56 -19.11 16.23 26.61
C SER A 56 -17.88 15.40 26.95
N TYR A 57 -17.42 14.53 26.03
CA TYR A 57 -16.23 13.71 26.25
C TYR A 57 -14.95 14.54 26.15
N LYS A 58 -13.95 14.16 26.97
CA LYS A 58 -12.63 14.81 27.03
C LYS A 58 -12.01 14.93 25.63
N LYS A 59 -11.51 16.13 25.30
CA LYS A 59 -10.66 16.36 24.13
C LYS A 59 -9.30 15.69 24.38
N VAL A 60 -8.90 14.76 23.52
CA VAL A 60 -7.65 13.99 23.62
C VAL A 60 -6.64 14.34 22.53
N GLY A 61 -7.02 15.23 21.60
CA GLY A 61 -6.13 15.69 20.54
C GLY A 61 -6.85 16.53 19.49
N SER A 62 -6.19 16.73 18.37
CA SER A 62 -6.77 17.38 17.21
C SER A 62 -6.16 16.90 15.89
N LEU A 63 -6.89 17.10 14.80
CA LEU A 63 -6.48 16.75 13.44
C LEU A 63 -6.62 17.97 12.53
N GLU A 64 -5.55 18.29 11.82
CA GLU A 64 -5.55 19.38 10.83
C GLU A 64 -6.46 19.08 9.64
N LYS A 65 -6.95 20.13 8.97
CA LYS A 65 -7.68 19.96 7.70
C LYS A 65 -6.84 19.22 6.67
N GLY A 66 -7.51 18.36 5.92
CA GLY A 66 -6.92 17.43 4.97
C GLY A 66 -6.36 16.17 5.63
N LYS A 67 -6.16 16.10 6.95
CA LYS A 67 -5.57 14.92 7.59
C LYS A 67 -6.40 13.66 7.26
N ALA A 68 -5.68 12.63 6.82
CA ALA A 68 -6.23 11.30 6.58
C ALA A 68 -6.76 10.68 7.86
N VAL A 69 -7.93 10.07 7.76
CA VAL A 69 -8.58 9.37 8.87
C VAL A 69 -9.12 8.03 8.36
N THR A 70 -8.72 6.95 9.02
CA THR A 70 -9.39 5.66 8.89
C THR A 70 -10.53 5.61 9.90
N VAL A 71 -11.75 5.46 9.40
CA VAL A 71 -12.97 5.36 10.19
C VAL A 71 -13.33 3.89 10.36
N TYR A 72 -13.36 3.42 11.60
CA TYR A 72 -13.62 2.02 11.95
C TYR A 72 -15.11 1.73 12.13
N SER A 73 -15.88 2.73 12.57
CA SER A 73 -17.32 2.65 12.73
C SER A 73 -17.93 4.05 12.80
N LYS A 74 -19.25 4.14 12.62
CA LYS A 74 -20.02 5.38 12.77
C LYS A 74 -21.12 5.15 13.81
N THR A 75 -21.25 6.05 14.77
CA THR A 75 -22.37 6.05 15.70
C THR A 75 -23.59 6.68 15.03
N LYS A 76 -24.79 6.26 15.45
CA LYS A 76 -26.05 6.91 15.05
C LYS A 76 -26.08 8.41 15.43
N SER A 77 -25.34 8.78 16.47
CA SER A 77 -25.19 10.17 16.95
C SER A 77 -24.23 11.03 16.11
N GLY A 78 -23.73 10.55 14.97
CA GLY A 78 -22.92 11.34 14.05
C GLY A 78 -21.44 11.46 14.42
N TRP A 79 -20.89 10.48 15.14
CA TRP A 79 -19.46 10.38 15.45
C TRP A 79 -18.81 9.22 14.71
N SER A 80 -17.56 9.40 14.30
CA SER A 80 -16.75 8.39 13.64
C SER A 80 -15.68 7.90 14.60
N GLU A 81 -15.59 6.58 14.79
CA GLU A 81 -14.52 5.95 15.55
C GLU A 81 -13.23 5.91 14.72
N ILE A 82 -12.12 6.32 15.35
CA ILE A 82 -10.79 6.36 14.75
C ILE A 82 -9.77 5.72 15.69
N ARG A 83 -8.52 5.62 15.24
CA ARG A 83 -7.36 5.37 16.10
C ARG A 83 -6.52 6.63 16.17
N TYR A 84 -6.20 7.07 17.39
CA TYR A 84 -5.36 8.24 17.66
C TYR A 84 -4.33 7.87 18.72
N ASN A 85 -3.03 8.00 18.40
CA ASN A 85 -1.92 7.54 19.23
C ASN A 85 -2.09 6.09 19.72
N GLY A 86 -2.49 5.20 18.81
CA GLY A 86 -2.75 3.79 19.10
C GLY A 86 -4.05 3.48 19.86
N LYS A 87 -4.77 4.49 20.37
CA LYS A 87 -5.97 4.31 21.19
C LYS A 87 -7.25 4.61 20.42
N LYS A 88 -8.36 4.01 20.87
CA LYS A 88 -9.71 4.33 20.37
C LYS A 88 -10.03 5.79 20.68
N ALA A 89 -10.52 6.52 19.68
CA ALA A 89 -10.96 7.90 19.81
C ALA A 89 -12.07 8.22 18.80
N TYR A 90 -12.68 9.40 18.92
CA TYR A 90 -13.82 9.81 18.11
C TYR A 90 -13.66 11.22 17.57
N VAL A 91 -14.17 11.43 16.35
CA VAL A 91 -14.30 12.74 15.71
C VAL A 91 -15.70 12.90 15.16
N SER A 92 -16.20 14.13 15.03
CA SER A 92 -17.54 14.37 14.49
C SER A 92 -17.56 14.09 12.98
N THR A 93 -18.45 13.19 12.55
CA THR A 93 -18.55 12.70 11.17
C THR A 93 -18.85 13.83 10.17
N LYS A 94 -19.56 14.88 10.59
CA LYS A 94 -19.89 16.03 9.73
C LYS A 94 -18.67 16.80 9.22
N TYR A 95 -17.53 16.63 9.88
CA TYR A 95 -16.26 17.23 9.49
C TYR A 95 -15.35 16.26 8.75
N LEU A 96 -15.90 15.13 8.30
CA LEU A 96 -15.19 14.16 7.48
C LEU A 96 -15.74 14.17 6.05
N LYS A 97 -14.84 14.15 5.09
CA LYS A 97 -15.14 13.88 3.68
C LYS A 97 -14.60 12.49 3.33
N PHE A 98 -15.53 11.55 3.13
CA PHE A 98 -15.22 10.17 2.82
C PHE A 98 -14.70 10.04 1.38
N SER A 99 -13.67 9.22 1.19
CA SER A 99 -13.27 8.75 -0.13
C SER A 99 -14.12 7.55 -0.50
N ASN A 100 -14.72 7.58 -1.69
CA ASN A 100 -15.49 6.45 -2.21
C ASN A 100 -14.59 5.40 -2.89
N VAL A 101 -13.29 5.67 -3.02
CA VAL A 101 -12.36 4.72 -3.66
C VAL A 101 -11.96 3.65 -2.66
N LYS A 102 -12.57 2.48 -2.81
CA LYS A 102 -12.17 1.25 -2.11
C LYS A 102 -11.00 0.63 -2.86
N ILE A 103 -10.02 0.12 -2.12
CA ILE A 103 -8.83 -0.52 -2.68
C ILE A 103 -8.74 -1.93 -2.11
N THR A 104 -8.73 -2.91 -2.99
CA THR A 104 -8.66 -4.33 -2.62
C THR A 104 -7.38 -4.94 -3.16
N LYS A 105 -6.76 -5.81 -2.37
CA LYS A 105 -5.58 -6.57 -2.78
C LYS A 105 -6.00 -7.70 -3.73
N LYS A 106 -5.29 -7.85 -4.84
CA LYS A 106 -5.39 -8.97 -5.76
C LYS A 106 -4.01 -9.59 -5.96
N LYS A 107 -4.00 -10.83 -6.43
CA LYS A 107 -2.81 -11.59 -6.82
C LYS A 107 -2.91 -11.88 -8.30
N TYR A 108 -1.92 -11.47 -9.09
CA TYR A 108 -1.91 -11.78 -10.52
C TYR A 108 -1.64 -13.28 -10.70
N LYS A 109 -2.52 -13.97 -11.44
CA LYS A 109 -2.45 -15.44 -11.64
C LYS A 109 -2.34 -16.24 -10.33
N ASN A 110 -2.96 -15.76 -9.25
CA ASN A 110 -2.92 -16.35 -7.91
C ASN A 110 -1.52 -16.46 -7.28
N ILE A 111 -0.51 -15.74 -7.80
CA ILE A 111 0.85 -15.72 -7.27
C ILE A 111 0.95 -14.70 -6.13
N SER A 112 1.41 -15.13 -4.96
CA SER A 112 1.56 -14.26 -3.77
C SER A 112 2.48 -13.07 -4.03
N ASP A 113 3.56 -13.34 -4.75
CA ASP A 113 4.63 -12.40 -5.04
C ASP A 113 4.22 -11.37 -6.07
N LEU A 114 3.07 -11.55 -6.74
CA LEU A 114 2.53 -10.61 -7.71
C LEU A 114 1.26 -9.94 -7.17
N SER A 115 1.42 -9.30 -6.01
CA SER A 115 0.34 -8.61 -5.31
C SER A 115 0.14 -7.19 -5.84
N TYR A 116 -1.09 -6.86 -6.26
CA TYR A 116 -1.43 -5.55 -6.84
C TYR A 116 -2.81 -5.04 -6.35
N PRO A 117 -3.09 -3.72 -6.41
CA PRO A 117 -4.37 -3.16 -6.01
C PRO A 117 -5.39 -3.16 -7.16
N GLN A 118 -6.66 -3.35 -6.80
CA GLN A 118 -7.81 -2.98 -7.64
C GLN A 118 -8.69 -1.95 -6.92
N VAL A 119 -9.14 -0.96 -7.67
CA VAL A 119 -10.04 0.10 -7.19
C VAL A 119 -11.50 -0.23 -7.49
N SER A 120 -12.38 0.16 -6.58
CA SER A 120 -13.83 0.08 -6.75
C SER A 120 -14.56 1.23 -6.03
N GLY A 121 -15.85 1.41 -6.33
CA GLY A 121 -16.70 2.43 -5.67
C GLY A 121 -16.59 3.83 -6.27
N LEU A 122 -15.95 3.99 -7.43
CA LEU A 122 -15.90 5.27 -8.12
C LEU A 122 -17.27 5.60 -8.74
N LYS A 123 -17.63 6.89 -8.74
CA LYS A 123 -18.85 7.38 -9.39
C LYS A 123 -18.87 7.11 -10.90
N SER A 124 -17.72 7.27 -11.56
CA SER A 124 -17.56 6.98 -12.99
C SER A 124 -16.96 5.59 -13.19
N LYS A 125 -17.73 4.68 -13.80
CA LYS A 125 -17.25 3.34 -14.15
C LYS A 125 -16.11 3.38 -15.15
N ALA A 126 -16.18 4.27 -16.14
CA ALA A 126 -15.10 4.46 -17.11
C ALA A 126 -13.79 4.94 -16.45
N ALA A 127 -13.88 5.83 -15.45
CA ALA A 127 -12.72 6.25 -14.67
C ALA A 127 -12.13 5.09 -13.85
N GLN A 128 -12.99 4.29 -13.22
CA GLN A 128 -12.60 3.08 -12.49
C GLN A 128 -11.84 2.11 -13.37
N ASP A 129 -12.35 1.86 -14.58
CA ASP A 129 -11.78 0.89 -15.51
C ASP A 129 -10.43 1.38 -16.04
N LYS A 130 -10.28 2.66 -16.34
CA LYS A 130 -8.99 3.27 -16.71
C LYS A 130 -7.93 3.08 -15.62
N ILE A 131 -8.28 3.34 -14.35
CA ILE A 131 -7.36 3.14 -13.24
C ILE A 131 -6.99 1.66 -13.11
N ASN A 132 -7.98 0.77 -13.08
CA ASN A 132 -7.75 -0.67 -12.96
C ASN A 132 -6.94 -1.25 -14.14
N GLN A 133 -7.12 -0.72 -15.34
CA GLN A 133 -6.34 -1.11 -16.51
C GLN A 133 -4.84 -0.81 -16.30
N VAL A 134 -4.51 0.39 -15.80
CA VAL A 134 -3.11 0.77 -15.51
C VAL A 134 -2.52 -0.13 -14.42
N LEU A 135 -3.23 -0.32 -13.31
CA LEU A 135 -2.76 -1.14 -12.17
C LEU A 135 -2.60 -2.63 -12.56
N THR A 136 -3.54 -3.16 -13.36
CA THR A 136 -3.48 -4.54 -13.85
C THR A 136 -2.38 -4.72 -14.88
N LYS A 137 -2.15 -3.72 -15.74
CA LYS A 137 -1.06 -3.75 -16.72
C LYS A 137 0.30 -3.88 -16.04
N HIS A 138 0.55 -3.11 -14.98
CA HIS A 138 1.80 -3.24 -14.21
C HIS A 138 2.01 -4.68 -13.72
N ALA A 139 0.97 -5.29 -13.12
CA ALA A 139 1.05 -6.68 -12.66
C ALA A 139 1.23 -7.71 -13.79
N LYS A 140 0.64 -7.46 -14.96
CA LYS A 140 0.83 -8.28 -16.17
C LYS A 140 2.26 -8.17 -16.70
N ASP A 141 2.83 -6.97 -16.73
CA ASP A 141 4.21 -6.75 -17.17
C ASP A 141 5.19 -7.45 -16.22
N ALA A 142 4.98 -7.30 -14.90
CA ALA A 142 5.74 -7.98 -13.84
C ALA A 142 5.73 -9.51 -13.95
N TYR A 143 4.64 -10.11 -14.44
CA TYR A 143 4.54 -11.56 -14.60
C TYR A 143 5.60 -12.12 -15.56
N SER A 144 5.99 -11.37 -16.59
CA SER A 144 7.01 -11.81 -17.54
C SER A 144 8.38 -11.92 -16.86
N PHE A 145 8.74 -10.94 -16.02
CA PHE A 145 9.97 -10.97 -15.23
C PHE A 145 9.96 -12.07 -14.18
N TYR A 146 8.81 -12.33 -13.56
CA TYR A 146 8.61 -13.46 -12.65
C TYR A 146 8.85 -14.81 -13.33
N LEU A 147 8.29 -15.02 -14.53
CA LEU A 147 8.53 -16.24 -15.29
C LEU A 147 10.00 -16.39 -15.69
N GLN A 148 10.66 -15.29 -16.06
CA GLN A 148 12.07 -15.28 -16.41
C GLN A 148 12.95 -15.67 -15.21
N ALA A 149 12.75 -15.04 -14.05
CA ALA A 149 13.49 -15.37 -12.83
C ALA A 149 13.31 -16.85 -12.43
N LYS A 150 12.11 -17.41 -12.60
CA LYS A 150 11.87 -18.84 -12.39
C LYS A 150 12.63 -19.71 -13.39
N LYS A 151 12.61 -19.36 -14.68
CA LYS A 151 13.32 -20.10 -15.72
C LYS A 151 14.82 -20.12 -15.45
N ASP A 152 15.40 -18.98 -15.09
CA ASP A 152 16.84 -18.86 -14.81
C ASP A 152 17.22 -19.65 -13.56
N ARG A 153 16.38 -19.60 -12.51
CA ARG A 153 16.57 -20.43 -11.31
C ARG A 153 16.58 -21.92 -11.66
N GLU A 154 15.63 -22.38 -12.47
CA GLU A 154 15.54 -23.79 -12.86
C GLU A 154 16.70 -24.24 -13.76
N LYS A 155 17.24 -23.34 -14.58
CA LYS A 155 18.42 -23.58 -15.40
C LYS A 155 19.66 -23.77 -14.53
N ASP A 156 19.88 -22.85 -13.59
CA ASP A 156 21.14 -22.78 -12.83
C ASP A 156 21.15 -23.70 -11.59
N LYS A 157 20.00 -24.25 -11.16
CA LYS A 157 19.87 -25.03 -9.91
C LYS A 157 20.83 -26.22 -9.76
N ASN A 158 21.32 -26.75 -10.89
CA ASN A 158 22.17 -27.93 -10.93
C ASN A 158 23.66 -27.61 -11.13
N GLU A 159 23.99 -26.34 -11.38
CA GLU A 159 25.35 -25.88 -11.51
C GLU A 159 26.13 -26.09 -10.20
N GLU A 160 27.42 -26.37 -10.30
CA GLU A 160 28.26 -26.71 -9.15
C GLU A 160 28.31 -25.57 -8.11
N TRP A 161 28.52 -24.34 -8.57
CA TRP A 161 28.52 -23.14 -7.73
C TRP A 161 27.17 -22.90 -7.02
N CYS A 162 26.06 -23.29 -7.64
CA CYS A 162 24.73 -23.18 -7.03
C CYS A 162 24.52 -24.27 -5.97
N LYS A 163 25.06 -25.48 -6.17
CA LYS A 163 25.02 -26.55 -5.15
C LYS A 163 25.86 -26.22 -3.92
N GLU A 164 27.05 -25.66 -4.13
CA GLU A 164 27.95 -25.23 -3.06
C GLU A 164 27.39 -24.04 -2.29
N SER A 165 26.68 -23.13 -2.98
CA SER A 165 26.09 -21.93 -2.38
C SER A 165 24.66 -21.68 -2.87
N PRO A 166 23.65 -22.43 -2.37
CA PRO A 166 22.28 -22.39 -2.89
C PRO A 166 21.61 -21.03 -2.85
N TYR A 167 21.99 -20.15 -1.93
CA TYR A 167 21.44 -18.79 -1.84
C TYR A 167 21.78 -17.92 -3.06
N THR A 168 22.88 -18.22 -3.77
CA THR A 168 23.34 -17.46 -4.94
C THR A 168 22.44 -17.63 -6.16
N CYS A 169 21.67 -18.72 -6.22
CA CYS A 169 20.78 -19.05 -7.33
C CYS A 169 19.28 -18.97 -6.97
N GLN A 170 18.90 -18.39 -5.81
CA GLN A 170 17.49 -18.21 -5.41
C GLN A 170 16.78 -17.07 -6.17
N TYR A 171 16.96 -16.98 -7.48
CA TYR A 171 16.49 -15.83 -8.26
C TYR A 171 14.99 -15.62 -8.13
N SER A 172 14.56 -14.39 -7.90
CA SER A 172 13.16 -14.06 -7.67
C SER A 172 12.77 -12.73 -8.29
N TYR A 173 11.49 -12.59 -8.58
CA TYR A 173 10.88 -11.32 -8.91
C TYR A 173 9.57 -11.20 -8.15
N SER A 174 9.30 -10.05 -7.57
CA SER A 174 8.05 -9.80 -6.87
C SER A 174 7.62 -8.35 -7.05
N ILE A 175 6.32 -8.10 -6.92
CA ILE A 175 5.74 -6.77 -6.80
C ILE A 175 4.90 -6.69 -5.53
N SER A 176 4.98 -5.53 -4.90
CA SER A 176 4.08 -5.12 -3.84
C SER A 176 3.60 -3.70 -4.07
N TYR A 177 2.63 -3.23 -3.28
CA TYR A 177 2.14 -1.86 -3.42
C TYR A 177 1.82 -1.21 -2.08
N LYS A 178 1.85 0.12 -2.07
CA LYS A 178 1.44 0.97 -0.97
C LYS A 178 0.53 2.08 -1.47
N VAL A 179 -0.64 2.21 -0.85
CA VAL A 179 -1.53 3.36 -1.08
C VAL A 179 -0.99 4.53 -0.27
N LYS A 180 -0.49 5.57 -0.94
CA LYS A 180 0.11 6.74 -0.29
C LYS A 180 -0.86 7.90 -0.12
N PHE A 181 -1.85 8.00 -1.00
CA PHE A 181 -2.87 9.05 -0.96
C PHE A 181 -4.17 8.55 -1.58
N ASN A 182 -5.32 8.87 -0.99
CA ASN A 182 -6.64 8.48 -1.52
C ASN A 182 -7.72 9.46 -1.03
N GLN A 183 -7.64 10.70 -1.50
CA GLN A 183 -8.36 11.84 -0.95
C GLN A 183 -8.54 12.93 -2.00
N ASP A 184 -9.55 13.79 -1.85
CA ASP A 184 -9.74 14.99 -2.70
C ASP A 184 -9.63 14.73 -4.21
N GLU A 185 -10.35 13.73 -4.70
CA GLU A 185 -10.33 13.31 -6.11
C GLU A 185 -8.94 12.90 -6.62
N LYS A 186 -8.02 12.54 -5.71
CA LYS A 186 -6.66 12.11 -6.02
C LYS A 186 -6.34 10.77 -5.36
N LEU A 187 -5.71 9.91 -6.15
CA LEU A 187 -5.20 8.62 -5.71
C LEU A 187 -3.72 8.54 -6.04
N SER A 188 -2.89 8.11 -5.10
CA SER A 188 -1.48 7.80 -5.30
C SER A 188 -1.17 6.42 -4.78
N ILE A 189 -0.64 5.57 -5.65
CA ILE A 189 -0.21 4.21 -5.35
C ILE A 189 1.25 4.09 -5.78
N LEU A 190 2.09 3.58 -4.89
CA LEU A 190 3.45 3.16 -5.23
C LEU A 190 3.45 1.66 -5.41
N PHE A 191 3.96 1.18 -6.54
CA PHE A 191 4.42 -0.19 -6.69
C PHE A 191 5.90 -0.25 -6.34
N ASP A 192 6.27 -1.30 -5.61
CA ASP A 192 7.65 -1.66 -5.34
C ASP A 192 7.91 -2.99 -6.05
N ASP A 193 8.65 -2.94 -7.15
CA ASP A 193 9.19 -4.10 -7.86
C ASP A 193 10.51 -4.51 -7.19
N TYR A 194 10.72 -5.80 -7.00
CA TYR A 194 11.96 -6.35 -6.45
C TYR A 194 12.41 -7.51 -7.32
N SER A 195 13.68 -7.49 -7.71
CA SER A 195 14.35 -8.58 -8.41
C SER A 195 15.60 -8.98 -7.65
N TYR A 196 15.80 -10.28 -7.48
CA TYR A 196 17.05 -10.86 -7.02
C TYR A 196 17.52 -11.84 -8.09
N SER A 197 18.75 -11.70 -8.54
CA SER A 197 19.37 -12.54 -9.58
C SER A 197 20.75 -13.03 -9.11
N GLY A 198 20.91 -13.23 -7.79
CA GLY A 198 22.18 -13.59 -7.15
C GLY A 198 22.92 -12.38 -6.56
N GLY A 199 24.07 -12.65 -5.92
CA GLY A 199 24.90 -11.64 -5.27
C GLY A 199 24.47 -11.28 -3.84
N ALA A 200 24.94 -10.14 -3.33
CA ALA A 200 24.76 -9.75 -1.93
C ALA A 200 23.33 -9.29 -1.58
N HIS A 201 22.61 -8.70 -2.54
CA HIS A 201 21.25 -8.19 -2.35
C HIS A 201 20.50 -8.12 -3.68
N GLY A 202 19.17 -8.07 -3.61
CA GLY A 202 18.35 -7.74 -4.78
C GLY A 202 18.30 -6.24 -5.05
N MET A 203 17.70 -5.90 -6.18
CA MET A 203 17.45 -4.52 -6.61
C MET A 203 15.96 -4.31 -6.67
N GLY A 204 15.48 -3.16 -6.19
CA GLY A 204 14.08 -2.84 -6.37
C GLY A 204 13.82 -1.42 -6.85
N TYR A 205 12.77 -1.29 -7.64
CA TYR A 205 12.40 -0.05 -8.30
C TYR A 205 10.99 0.34 -7.86
N THR A 206 10.80 1.61 -7.49
CA THR A 206 9.48 2.14 -7.19
C THR A 206 8.87 2.82 -8.40
N THR A 207 7.67 2.40 -8.78
CA THR A 207 6.84 3.10 -9.75
C THR A 207 5.65 3.76 -9.06
N SER A 208 5.42 5.04 -9.34
CA SER A 208 4.29 5.81 -8.82
C SER A 208 3.17 5.96 -9.85
N TYR A 209 1.96 5.62 -9.45
CA TYR A 209 0.75 5.88 -10.20
C TYR A 209 -0.14 6.86 -9.46
N ASN A 210 -0.33 8.02 -10.06
CA ASN A 210 -1.13 9.11 -9.52
C ASN A 210 -2.33 9.33 -10.43
N PHE A 211 -3.53 9.46 -9.89
CA PHE A 211 -4.75 9.58 -10.69
C PHE A 211 -5.64 10.72 -10.22
N LYS A 212 -6.32 11.37 -11.17
CA LYS A 212 -7.56 12.10 -10.90
C LYS A 212 -8.72 11.10 -10.88
N VAL A 213 -9.32 10.90 -9.71
CA VAL A 213 -10.33 9.85 -9.46
C VAL A 213 -11.55 10.02 -10.36
N SER A 214 -12.07 11.24 -10.50
CA SER A 214 -13.27 11.51 -11.31
C SER A 214 -13.16 11.08 -12.78
N SER A 215 -11.96 11.17 -13.37
CA SER A 215 -11.74 10.90 -14.80
C SER A 215 -10.92 9.65 -15.07
N GLY A 216 -10.25 9.10 -14.06
CA GLY A 216 -9.29 8.00 -14.19
C GLY A 216 -8.00 8.40 -14.90
N LYS A 217 -7.78 9.70 -15.16
CA LYS A 217 -6.57 10.20 -15.82
C LYS A 217 -5.37 9.99 -14.90
N GLN A 218 -4.36 9.29 -15.40
CA GLN A 218 -3.05 9.25 -14.76
C GLN A 218 -2.37 10.63 -14.87
N VAL A 219 -1.82 11.11 -13.77
CA VAL A 219 -1.11 12.38 -13.66
C VAL A 219 0.37 12.10 -13.52
N LYS A 220 1.18 12.58 -14.46
CA LYS A 220 2.65 12.51 -14.38
C LYS A 220 3.23 13.76 -13.72
N ILE A 221 4.48 13.68 -13.25
CA ILE A 221 5.15 14.82 -12.62
C ILE A 221 5.28 16.01 -13.58
N SER A 222 5.41 15.75 -14.89
CA SER A 222 5.43 16.77 -15.95
C SER A 222 4.15 17.61 -16.04
N GLU A 223 3.02 17.10 -15.54
CA GLU A 223 1.76 17.86 -15.48
C GLU A 223 1.70 18.77 -14.24
N ILE A 224 2.57 18.55 -13.24
CA ILE A 224 2.73 19.41 -12.06
C ILE A 224 3.84 20.44 -12.31
N LEU A 225 4.98 19.95 -12.81
CA LEU A 225 6.16 20.73 -13.14
C LEU A 225 6.15 21.03 -14.64
N THR A 226 5.36 22.03 -15.02
CA THR A 226 5.08 22.36 -16.42
C THR A 226 6.16 23.19 -17.11
N SER A 227 7.24 23.57 -16.41
CA SER A 227 8.32 24.38 -16.97
C SER A 227 9.66 24.08 -16.31
N LYS A 228 10.76 24.39 -17.03
CA LYS A 228 12.14 24.28 -16.51
C LYS A 228 12.34 25.05 -15.20
N VAL A 229 11.67 26.20 -15.07
CA VAL A 229 11.70 27.01 -13.84
C VAL A 229 11.11 26.25 -12.66
N LYS A 230 9.97 25.54 -12.85
CA LYS A 230 9.36 24.73 -11.78
C LYS A 230 10.24 23.55 -11.39
N TYR A 231 10.84 22.85 -12.37
CA TYR A 231 11.83 21.80 -12.09
C TYR A 231 13.00 22.34 -11.25
N THR A 232 13.55 23.49 -11.64
CA THR A 232 14.68 24.12 -10.93
C THR A 232 14.31 24.49 -9.48
N LYS A 233 13.13 25.08 -9.25
CA LYS A 233 12.64 25.43 -7.90
C LYS A 233 12.49 24.18 -7.01
N VAL A 234 11.91 23.11 -7.56
CA VAL A 234 11.73 21.85 -6.84
C VAL A 234 13.05 21.16 -6.56
N GLN A 235 13.95 21.10 -7.55
CA GLN A 235 15.29 20.55 -7.40
C GLN A 235 16.07 21.29 -6.32
N LYS A 236 16.04 22.63 -6.32
CA LYS A 236 16.63 23.46 -5.27
C LYS A 236 16.06 23.15 -3.89
N TYR A 237 14.74 23.09 -3.77
CA TYR A 237 14.10 22.80 -2.48
C TYR A 237 14.50 21.42 -1.94
N ALA A 238 14.54 20.40 -2.80
CA ALA A 238 14.96 19.06 -2.43
C ALA A 238 16.44 19.02 -2.03
N PHE A 239 17.33 19.72 -2.76
CA PHE A 239 18.72 19.88 -2.38
C PHE A 239 18.90 20.53 -1.00
N ASP A 240 18.20 21.65 -0.76
CA ASP A 240 18.24 22.35 0.53
C ASP A 240 17.68 21.51 1.69
N TYR A 241 16.77 20.57 1.40
CA TYR A 241 16.31 19.57 2.37
C TYR A 241 17.38 18.50 2.63
N MET A 242 18.01 17.97 1.58
CA MET A 242 18.96 16.85 1.68
C MET A 242 20.27 17.27 2.36
N ARG A 243 20.85 18.42 1.99
CA ARG A 243 22.15 18.89 2.51
C ARG A 243 22.19 19.18 4.02
N LYS A 244 21.05 19.14 4.70
CA LYS A 244 20.93 19.33 6.16
C LYS A 244 20.97 18.00 6.92
N ARG A 245 21.32 16.90 6.25
CA ARG A 245 21.24 15.53 6.77
C ARG A 245 22.40 14.70 6.21
N ASP A 246 23.08 13.96 7.06
CA ASP A 246 24.32 13.26 6.70
C ASP A 246 24.11 12.02 5.81
N SER A 247 22.87 11.50 5.74
CA SER A 247 22.57 10.28 4.98
C SER A 247 22.50 10.47 3.46
N PHE A 248 22.46 11.72 2.97
CA PHE A 248 22.40 12.03 1.54
C PHE A 248 23.77 12.46 1.04
N TYR A 249 24.23 11.93 -0.09
CA TYR A 249 25.55 12.25 -0.65
C TYR A 249 25.52 13.38 -1.70
N VAL A 250 24.36 14.03 -1.92
CA VAL A 250 24.22 15.11 -2.91
C VAL A 250 25.00 16.36 -2.48
N LYS A 251 25.95 16.81 -3.31
CA LYS A 251 26.86 17.92 -3.03
C LYS A 251 26.43 19.24 -3.67
N LYS A 252 25.71 19.18 -4.79
CA LYS A 252 25.19 20.35 -5.50
C LYS A 252 23.77 20.14 -6.02
N GLN A 253 23.05 21.23 -6.26
CA GLN A 253 21.67 21.19 -6.72
C GLN A 253 21.47 20.32 -7.97
N SER A 254 22.40 20.38 -8.94
CA SER A 254 22.29 19.64 -10.19
C SER A 254 22.35 18.11 -10.03
N GLU A 255 22.82 17.61 -8.89
CA GLU A 255 22.88 16.18 -8.58
C GLU A 255 21.56 15.63 -8.07
N VAL A 256 20.57 16.47 -7.73
CA VAL A 256 19.25 15.99 -7.33
C VAL A 256 18.45 15.65 -8.59
N PRO A 257 18.09 14.37 -8.82
CA PRO A 257 17.51 13.93 -10.09
C PRO A 257 16.00 14.22 -10.14
N VAL A 258 15.66 15.48 -10.49
CA VAL A 258 14.27 15.90 -10.74
C VAL A 258 14.07 16.10 -12.23
N ASN A 259 13.26 15.25 -12.85
CA ASN A 259 12.99 15.22 -14.29
C ASN A 259 11.55 14.74 -14.57
N LYS A 260 11.20 14.61 -15.86
CA LYS A 260 9.85 14.24 -16.32
C LYS A 260 9.38 12.83 -15.90
N ASP A 261 10.32 11.98 -15.49
CA ASP A 261 10.11 10.60 -15.08
C ASP A 261 10.26 10.44 -13.55
N SER A 262 10.46 11.54 -12.81
CA SER A 262 10.52 11.52 -11.34
C SER A 262 9.24 10.96 -10.74
N GLN A 263 9.42 10.05 -9.79
CA GLN A 263 8.33 9.42 -9.07
C GLN A 263 7.80 10.35 -7.99
N PHE A 264 6.48 10.39 -7.81
CA PHE A 264 5.88 11.23 -6.78
C PHE A 264 4.60 10.63 -6.23
N TYR A 265 4.18 11.10 -5.06
CA TYR A 265 2.82 10.87 -4.57
C TYR A 265 2.25 12.13 -3.95
N TYR A 266 0.93 12.27 -3.99
CA TYR A 266 0.24 13.40 -3.39
C TYR A 266 0.34 13.39 -1.87
N THR A 267 0.34 14.57 -1.29
CA THR A 267 0.15 14.77 0.14
C THR A 267 -0.64 16.04 0.38
N ASN A 268 -1.05 16.26 1.62
CA ASN A 268 -1.73 17.50 1.98
C ASN A 268 -0.79 18.69 1.75
N GLY A 269 -1.26 19.60 0.91
CA GLY A 269 -0.55 20.84 0.58
C GLY A 269 0.67 20.66 -0.32
N GLY A 270 0.89 19.51 -0.96
CA GLY A 270 2.07 19.30 -1.81
C GLY A 270 2.15 17.92 -2.47
N ILE A 271 3.38 17.53 -2.78
CA ILE A 271 3.75 16.17 -3.22
C ILE A 271 4.93 15.68 -2.38
N TYR A 272 5.17 14.38 -2.37
CA TYR A 272 6.48 13.82 -2.06
C TYR A 272 7.14 13.42 -3.38
N LEU A 273 8.38 13.82 -3.59
CA LEU A 273 9.25 13.17 -4.58
C LEU A 273 9.80 11.89 -3.97
N VAL A 274 9.83 10.82 -4.75
CA VAL A 274 10.39 9.51 -4.37
C VAL A 274 11.65 9.29 -5.18
N PHE A 275 12.72 8.93 -4.48
CA PHE A 275 14.01 8.61 -5.07
C PHE A 275 14.25 7.10 -4.97
N GLN A 276 14.89 6.53 -5.98
CA GLN A 276 15.23 5.11 -6.05
C GLN A 276 16.37 4.76 -5.09
N GLU A 277 16.58 3.46 -4.88
CA GLU A 277 17.76 2.96 -4.19
C GLU A 277 19.02 3.48 -4.91
N TYR A 278 20.03 3.89 -4.13
CA TYR A 278 21.28 4.45 -4.65
C TYR A 278 21.14 5.72 -5.50
N GLU A 279 20.00 6.41 -5.51
CA GLU A 279 19.83 7.61 -6.33
C GLU A 279 20.33 8.90 -5.64
N VAL A 280 20.13 9.01 -4.31
CA VAL A 280 20.57 10.17 -3.52
C VAL A 280 21.17 9.80 -2.15
N ALA A 281 21.12 8.52 -1.78
CA ALA A 281 21.56 7.99 -0.49
C ALA A 281 22.01 6.51 -0.64
N PRO A 282 22.79 5.95 0.31
CA PRO A 282 23.18 4.54 0.31
C PRO A 282 21.98 3.59 0.38
N TYR A 283 22.16 2.34 -0.05
CA TYR A 283 21.11 1.30 -0.04
C TYR A 283 20.38 1.13 1.30
N ALA A 284 21.11 1.21 2.41
CA ALA A 284 20.56 1.07 3.75
C ALA A 284 19.50 2.14 4.09
N PHE A 285 19.50 3.28 3.39
CA PHE A 285 18.48 4.33 3.53
C PHE A 285 17.18 3.99 2.75
N GLY A 286 17.19 2.93 1.96
CA GLY A 286 16.08 2.47 1.14
C GLY A 286 15.74 3.47 0.04
N ARG A 287 14.45 3.78 -0.08
CA ARG A 287 13.89 4.69 -1.10
C ARG A 287 13.44 6.00 -0.45
N PRO A 288 14.34 7.00 -0.31
CA PRO A 288 14.00 8.25 0.34
C PRO A 288 12.89 8.99 -0.38
N ALA A 289 12.10 9.74 0.39
CA ALA A 289 11.10 10.64 -0.16
C ALA A 289 11.17 12.03 0.48
N VAL A 290 11.06 13.07 -0.32
CA VAL A 290 11.14 14.47 0.13
C VAL A 290 9.81 15.17 -0.11
N LYS A 291 9.21 15.72 0.95
CA LYS A 291 7.99 16.51 0.85
C LYS A 291 8.29 17.86 0.19
N ILE A 292 7.64 18.13 -0.93
CA ILE A 292 7.67 19.39 -1.65
C ILE A 292 6.33 20.12 -1.45
N PRO A 293 6.29 21.21 -0.67
CA PRO A 293 5.09 22.03 -0.52
C PRO A 293 4.64 22.63 -1.86
N SER A 294 3.34 22.72 -2.08
CA SER A 294 2.77 23.23 -3.33
C SER A 294 3.17 24.66 -3.66
N LYS A 295 3.42 25.50 -2.65
CA LYS A 295 3.96 26.86 -2.84
C LYS A 295 5.33 26.93 -3.54
N VAL A 296 6.06 25.81 -3.63
CA VAL A 296 7.36 25.74 -4.32
C VAL A 296 7.18 25.69 -5.84
N TYR A 297 6.10 25.07 -6.33
CA TYR A 297 5.88 24.79 -7.75
C TYR A 297 4.58 25.36 -8.33
N LYS A 298 3.73 25.96 -7.49
CA LYS A 298 2.59 26.75 -7.94
C LYS A 298 3.06 28.09 -8.48
#